data_AF-A0A089NL60-F1
#
_entry.id   AF-A0A089NL60-F1
#
_cell.length_a   1.000
_cell.length_b   1.000
_cell.length_c   1.000
_cell.angle_alpha   90.00
_cell.angle_beta   90.00
_cell.angle_gamma   90.00
#
_symmetry.space_group_name_H-M   'P 1'
#
loop_
_entity.id
_entity.type
_entity.pdbx_description
1 polymer ?
#
loop_
_entity_poly.entity_id
_entity_poly.type
_entity_poly.pdbx_seq_one_letter_code
_entity_poly.pdbx_strand_id
1 'polypeptide(L)'
;MVFAGSVSVNEGLAALVCASLGTLWWWGVGRRGGVRFRFDRGTLRPIWRALRGLPRETVQVGGQLVRALRGGAGGGTTRERSASDFAWATPDGATAPAARAVGLLAASLAPDSYVLTLDRDHGTVVTHGLEEAR
;
A
#
# COMPACT_ATOMS: atom_id res chain seq x y z
N MET A 1 10.41 7.11 -18.03
CA MET A 1 11.83 6.82 -18.33
C MET A 1 12.38 5.64 -17.55
N VAL A 2 12.12 5.48 -16.24
CA VAL A 2 12.63 4.33 -15.44
C VAL A 2 12.16 2.94 -15.95
N PHE A 3 11.08 2.87 -16.73
CA PHE A 3 10.53 1.62 -17.28
C PHE A 3 11.01 1.27 -18.70
N ALA A 4 11.78 2.13 -19.37
CA ALA A 4 12.26 1.87 -20.73
C ALA A 4 13.70 1.35 -20.68
N GLY A 5 13.92 0.13 -21.16
CA GLY A 5 15.25 -0.52 -21.17
C GLY A 5 16.26 0.14 -22.13
N SER A 6 15.78 0.96 -23.06
CA SER A 6 16.57 1.90 -23.87
C SER A 6 15.72 3.14 -24.15
N VAL A 7 16.36 4.26 -24.47
CA VAL A 7 15.67 5.52 -24.78
C VAL A 7 16.01 5.90 -26.21
N SER A 8 15.11 5.57 -27.14
CA SER A 8 15.13 6.12 -28.49
C SER A 8 14.50 7.53 -28.52
N VAL A 9 14.86 8.33 -29.54
CA VAL A 9 14.29 9.68 -29.73
C VAL A 9 12.76 9.63 -29.88
N ASN A 10 12.25 8.57 -30.49
CA ASN A 10 10.80 8.34 -30.66
C ASN A 10 10.11 8.01 -29.32
N GLU A 11 10.74 7.22 -28.45
CA GLU A 11 10.24 6.96 -27.09
C GLU A 11 10.28 8.20 -26.20
N GLY A 12 11.26 9.09 -26.38
CA GLY A 12 11.30 10.37 -25.69
C GLY A 12 10.11 11.27 -26.05
N LEU A 13 9.75 11.31 -27.33
CA LEU A 13 8.62 12.10 -27.84
C LEU A 13 7.28 11.50 -27.38
N ALA A 14 7.14 10.17 -27.45
CA ALA A 14 5.99 9.47 -26.92
C ALA A 14 5.84 9.67 -25.39
N ALA A 15 6.95 9.64 -24.64
CA ALA A 15 6.95 9.90 -23.21
C ALA A 15 6.49 11.33 -22.88
N LEU A 16 6.92 12.33 -23.67
CA LEU A 16 6.46 13.71 -23.52
C LEU A 16 4.95 13.83 -23.79
N VAL A 17 4.44 13.23 -24.86
CA VAL A 17 3.01 13.25 -25.19
C VAL A 17 2.19 12.56 -24.08
N CYS A 18 2.61 11.37 -23.65
CA CYS A 18 1.95 10.63 -22.57
C CYS A 18 2.00 11.37 -21.23
N ALA A 19 3.14 11.99 -20.88
CA ALA A 19 3.28 12.79 -19.67
C ALA A 19 2.39 14.04 -19.72
N SER A 20 2.27 14.68 -20.89
CA SER A 20 1.43 15.85 -21.10
C SER A 20 -0.05 15.50 -20.92
N LEU A 21 -0.50 14.43 -21.57
CA LEU A 21 -1.86 13.90 -21.43
C LEU A 21 -2.16 13.47 -19.99
N GLY A 22 -1.24 12.77 -19.34
CA GLY A 22 -1.37 12.38 -17.93
C GLY A 22 -1.45 13.59 -16.99
N THR A 23 -0.69 14.65 -17.27
CA THR A 23 -0.74 15.90 -16.50
C THR A 23 -2.07 16.63 -16.71
N LEU A 24 -2.56 16.69 -17.95
CA LEU A 24 -3.84 17.31 -18.29
C LEU A 24 -5.01 16.54 -17.62
N TRP A 25 -4.97 15.21 -17.67
CA TRP A 25 -5.92 14.32 -17.02
C TRP A 25 -5.90 14.49 -15.50
N TRP A 26 -4.70 14.52 -14.90
CA TRP A 26 -4.53 14.77 -13.46
C TRP A 26 -5.09 16.14 -13.06
N TRP A 27 -4.90 17.17 -13.87
CA TRP A 27 -5.48 18.49 -13.63
C TRP A 27 -7.01 18.48 -13.71
N GLY A 28 -7.59 17.74 -14.67
CA GLY A 28 -9.04 17.66 -14.86
C GLY A 28 -9.75 16.79 -13.80
N VAL A 29 -9.19 15.63 -13.46
CA VAL A 29 -9.78 14.66 -12.53
C VAL A 29 -9.34 14.95 -11.08
N GLY A 30 -8.07 15.23 -10.86
CA GLY A 30 -7.52 15.53 -9.54
C GLY A 30 -8.07 16.81 -8.91
N ARG A 31 -8.47 17.81 -9.71
CA ARG A 31 -9.15 19.02 -9.20
C ARG A 31 -10.62 18.78 -8.85
N ARG A 32 -11.34 17.91 -9.57
CA ARG A 32 -12.75 17.60 -9.28
C ARG A 32 -12.94 16.81 -8.00
N GLY A 33 -11.93 16.02 -7.59
CA GLY A 33 -11.98 15.27 -6.33
C GLY A 33 -11.58 16.06 -5.08
N GLY A 34 -11.06 17.29 -5.20
CA GLY A 34 -10.56 18.06 -4.05
C GLY A 34 -9.36 17.46 -3.30
N VAL A 35 -8.90 16.26 -3.66
CA VAL A 35 -7.85 15.52 -2.96
C VAL A 35 -6.48 16.01 -3.42
N ARG A 36 -5.91 16.98 -2.71
CA ARG A 36 -4.50 17.36 -2.87
C ARG A 36 -3.63 16.32 -2.17
N PHE A 37 -3.20 15.28 -2.89
CA PHE A 37 -2.18 14.35 -2.40
C PHE A 37 -0.84 15.08 -2.27
N ARG A 38 -0.59 15.66 -1.09
CA ARG A 38 0.72 16.21 -0.74
C ARG A 38 1.50 15.15 0.04
N PHE A 39 2.43 14.49 -0.64
CA PHE A 39 3.36 13.56 -0.01
C PHE A 39 4.47 14.38 0.66
N ASP A 40 4.51 14.38 2.00
CA ASP A 40 5.66 14.89 2.73
C ASP A 40 6.70 13.76 2.91
N ARG A 41 7.97 14.11 3.07
CA ARG A 41 9.05 13.15 3.36
C ARG A 41 8.75 12.31 4.60
N GLY A 42 8.06 12.88 5.58
CA GLY A 42 7.57 12.16 6.76
C GLY A 42 6.56 11.07 6.41
N THR A 43 5.72 11.30 5.40
CA THR A 43 4.66 10.36 4.97
C THR A 43 5.25 9.11 4.32
N LEU A 44 6.42 9.19 3.65
CA LEU A 44 7.05 8.04 2.97
C LEU A 44 7.92 7.17 3.91
N ARG A 45 8.23 7.65 5.11
CA ARG A 45 9.08 6.95 6.08
C ARG A 45 8.58 5.53 6.45
N PRO A 46 7.27 5.27 6.61
CA PRO A 46 6.74 3.94 6.86
C PRO A 46 6.99 2.97 5.68
N ILE A 47 6.83 3.45 4.44
CA ILE A 47 7.07 2.65 3.22
C ILE A 47 8.52 2.20 3.18
N TRP A 48 9.45 3.11 3.44
CA TRP A 48 10.87 2.80 3.41
C TRP A 48 11.27 1.76 4.46
N ARG A 49 10.65 1.79 5.64
CA ARG A 49 10.84 0.75 6.67
C ARG A 49 10.28 -0.59 6.22
N ALA A 50 9.07 -0.61 5.65
CA ALA A 50 8.48 -1.83 5.09
C ALA A 50 9.35 -2.43 3.98
N LEU A 51 9.81 -1.61 3.03
CA LEU A 51 10.67 -2.02 1.92
C LEU A 51 12.00 -2.64 2.38
N ARG A 52 12.63 -2.12 3.45
CA ARG A 52 13.85 -2.72 4.00
C ARG A 52 13.61 -4.08 4.66
N GLY A 53 12.41 -4.30 5.22
CA GLY A 53 12.02 -5.57 5.81
C GLY A 53 11.71 -6.64 4.76
N LEU A 54 11.21 -6.24 3.59
CA LEU A 54 10.67 -7.14 2.56
C LEU A 54 11.52 -8.38 2.24
N PRO A 55 12.85 -8.32 2.05
CA PRO A 55 13.62 -9.52 1.73
C PRO A 55 13.54 -10.57 2.84
N ARG A 56 13.64 -10.13 4.10
CA ARG A 56 13.53 -11.00 5.27
C ARG A 56 12.10 -11.53 5.42
N GLU A 57 11.11 -10.67 5.26
CA GLU A 57 9.70 -11.08 5.37
C GLU A 57 9.28 -12.04 4.27
N THR A 58 9.81 -11.86 3.05
CA THR A 58 9.54 -12.75 1.91
C THR A 58 10.08 -14.15 2.17
N VAL A 59 11.26 -14.25 2.79
CA VAL A 59 11.87 -15.54 3.19
C VAL A 59 11.06 -16.19 4.31
N GLN A 60 10.61 -15.41 5.29
CA GLN A 60 9.82 -15.91 6.43
C GLN A 60 8.45 -16.44 5.97
N VAL A 61 7.72 -15.66 5.15
CA VAL A 61 6.46 -16.06 4.54
C VAL A 61 6.64 -17.27 3.62
N GLY A 62 7.72 -17.30 2.82
CA GLY A 62 8.05 -18.45 1.98
C GLY A 62 8.27 -19.73 2.79
N GLY A 63 8.96 -19.62 3.94
CA GLY A 63 9.15 -20.73 4.87
C GLY A 63 7.85 -21.21 5.52
N GLN A 64 6.97 -20.28 5.93
CA GLN A 64 5.64 -20.61 6.45
C GLN A 64 4.77 -21.27 5.38
N LEU A 65 4.80 -20.80 4.13
CA LEU A 65 4.05 -21.39 3.03
C LEU A 65 4.50 -22.83 2.75
N VAL A 66 5.81 -23.08 2.72
CA VAL A 66 6.37 -24.43 2.58
C VAL A 66 5.98 -25.33 3.76
N ARG A 67 5.93 -24.79 4.98
CA ARG A 67 5.51 -25.53 6.18
C ARG A 67 4.01 -25.84 6.13
N ALA A 68 3.16 -24.90 5.69
CA ALA A 68 1.73 -25.11 5.51
C ALA A 68 1.44 -26.16 4.43
N LEU A 69 2.16 -26.11 3.30
CA LEU A 69 2.07 -27.10 2.22
C LEU A 69 2.51 -28.51 2.67
N ARG A 70 3.51 -28.61 3.56
CA ARG A 70 3.99 -29.90 4.08
C ARG A 70 3.20 -30.42 5.27
N GLY A 71 2.60 -29.54 6.08
CA GLY A 71 1.97 -29.89 7.35
C GLY A 71 0.43 -29.86 7.34
N GLY A 72 -0.21 -29.39 6.26
CA GLY A 72 -1.67 -29.32 6.14
C GLY A 72 -2.36 -28.28 7.04
N ALA A 73 -1.61 -27.57 7.88
CA ALA A 73 -2.10 -26.50 8.74
C ALA A 73 -1.89 -25.15 8.05
N GLY A 74 -2.88 -24.73 7.25
CA GLY A 74 -2.90 -23.42 6.60
C GLY A 74 -4.25 -22.75 6.83
N GLY A 75 -4.47 -22.24 8.04
CA GLY A 75 -5.68 -21.51 8.40
C GLY A 75 -5.30 -20.10 8.85
N GLY A 76 -5.23 -19.17 7.90
CA GLY A 76 -5.11 -17.76 8.27
C GLY A 76 -6.39 -17.27 8.94
N THR A 77 -6.28 -16.33 9.87
CA THR A 77 -7.45 -15.80 10.60
C THR A 77 -7.81 -14.41 10.11
N THR A 78 -9.09 -14.22 9.79
CA THR A 78 -9.63 -12.89 9.55
C THR A 78 -10.04 -12.29 10.89
N ARG A 79 -9.48 -11.12 11.20
CA ARG A 79 -9.83 -10.34 12.39
C ARG A 79 -10.35 -8.98 11.94
N GLU A 80 -11.56 -8.66 12.40
CA GLU A 80 -12.12 -7.32 12.30
C GLU A 80 -11.76 -6.53 13.56
N ARG A 81 -11.24 -5.32 13.38
CA ARG A 81 -10.86 -4.40 14.47
C ARG A 81 -11.35 -2.99 14.16
N SER A 82 -11.44 -2.16 15.19
CA SER A 82 -11.84 -0.77 15.00
C SER A 82 -10.77 -0.02 14.23
N ALA A 83 -11.16 0.86 13.31
CA ALA A 83 -10.25 1.76 12.61
C ALA A 83 -9.52 2.70 13.57
N SER A 84 -10.11 3.02 14.73
CA SER A 84 -9.47 3.80 15.79
C SER A 84 -8.22 3.13 16.36
N ASP A 85 -8.13 1.80 16.28
CA ASP A 85 -6.98 1.04 16.77
C ASP A 85 -5.75 1.22 15.88
N PHE A 86 -5.95 1.81 14.70
CA PHE A 86 -4.91 2.04 13.71
C PHE A 86 -4.74 3.53 13.46
N ALA A 87 -3.66 4.10 13.97
CA ALA A 87 -3.32 5.52 13.76
C ALA A 87 -3.27 5.93 12.27
N TRP A 88 -3.03 4.98 11.36
CA TRP A 88 -3.05 5.22 9.92
C TRP A 88 -4.45 5.19 9.28
N ALA A 89 -5.45 4.61 9.94
CA ALA A 89 -6.81 4.51 9.40
C ALA A 89 -7.64 5.77 9.68
N THR A 90 -7.32 6.50 10.77
CA THR A 90 -7.95 7.78 11.14
C THR A 90 -6.97 8.97 11.18
N PRO A 91 -6.22 9.26 10.10
CA PRO A 91 -5.34 10.42 10.07
C PRO A 91 -6.15 11.70 9.91
N ASP A 92 -5.70 12.76 10.55
CA ASP A 92 -6.32 14.09 10.50
C ASP A 92 -5.57 15.04 9.57
N GLY A 93 -6.27 16.09 9.12
CA GLY A 93 -5.69 17.20 8.35
C GLY A 93 -5.72 17.02 6.83
N ALA A 94 -5.17 18.02 6.12
CA ALA A 94 -5.27 18.12 4.66
C ALA A 94 -4.57 16.97 3.89
N THR A 95 -3.64 16.27 4.54
CA THR A 95 -2.92 15.12 3.96
C THR A 95 -3.50 13.78 4.42
N ALA A 96 -4.60 13.77 5.17
CA ALA A 96 -5.23 12.57 5.69
C ALA A 96 -5.46 11.46 4.64
N PRO A 97 -5.97 11.75 3.42
CA PRO A 97 -6.14 10.71 2.40
C PRO A 97 -4.82 10.06 1.96
N ALA A 98 -3.76 10.87 1.85
CA ALA A 98 -2.43 10.38 1.46
C ALA A 98 -1.78 9.57 2.58
N ALA A 99 -1.82 10.07 3.82
CA ALA A 99 -1.30 9.37 4.99
C ALA A 99 -2.00 8.01 5.19
N ARG A 100 -3.32 7.97 4.97
CA ARG A 100 -4.12 6.75 5.04
C ARG A 100 -3.73 5.73 3.98
N ALA A 101 -3.60 6.16 2.72
CA ALA A 101 -3.18 5.28 1.63
C ALA A 101 -1.78 4.70 1.88
N VAL A 102 -0.86 5.52 2.38
CA VAL A 102 0.50 5.07 2.70
C VAL A 102 0.52 4.10 3.88
N GLY A 103 -0.24 4.37 4.94
CA GLY A 103 -0.31 3.46 6.07
C GLY A 103 -1.02 2.15 5.76
N LEU A 104 -2.07 2.18 4.94
CA LEU A 104 -2.72 0.97 4.42
C LEU A 104 -1.73 0.14 3.60
N LEU A 105 -0.98 0.76 2.69
CA LEU A 105 0.06 0.08 1.92
C LEU A 105 1.14 -0.53 2.83
N ALA A 106 1.62 0.24 3.82
CA ALA A 106 2.61 -0.27 4.77
C ALA A 106 2.06 -1.42 5.63
N ALA A 107 0.79 -1.38 6.01
CA ALA A 107 0.12 -2.44 6.75
C ALA A 107 -0.08 -3.71 5.89
N SER A 108 -0.39 -3.57 4.61
CA SER A 108 -0.47 -4.72 3.68
C SER A 108 0.90 -5.29 3.28
N LEU A 109 1.97 -4.53 3.48
CA LEU A 109 3.35 -4.97 3.29
C LEU A 109 4.00 -5.48 4.59
N ALA A 110 3.30 -5.40 5.71
CA ALA A 110 3.82 -5.89 6.99
C ALA A 110 3.84 -7.43 7.00
N PRO A 111 4.76 -8.04 7.75
CA PRO A 111 4.78 -9.49 7.89
C PRO A 111 3.48 -10.03 8.41
N ASP A 112 3.15 -11.23 7.93
CA ASP A 112 2.11 -12.09 8.47
C ASP A 112 0.69 -11.50 8.49
N SER A 113 0.45 -10.33 7.86
CA SER A 113 -0.88 -9.73 7.81
C SER A 113 -1.12 -8.89 6.57
N TYR A 114 -2.36 -8.91 6.09
CA TYR A 114 -2.79 -8.06 4.98
C TYR A 114 -4.18 -7.48 5.25
N VAL A 115 -4.37 -6.21 4.88
CA VAL A 115 -5.65 -5.51 5.04
C VAL A 115 -6.56 -5.93 3.88
N LEU A 116 -7.69 -6.55 4.20
CA LEU A 116 -8.70 -6.97 3.23
C LEU A 116 -9.68 -5.83 2.92
N THR A 117 -10.13 -5.12 3.96
CA THR A 117 -11.14 -4.07 3.82
C THR A 117 -10.92 -2.99 4.87
N LEU A 118 -11.11 -1.74 4.46
CA LEU A 118 -11.21 -0.59 5.34
C LEU A 118 -12.60 0.03 5.11
N ASP A 119 -13.53 -0.26 6.00
CA ASP A 119 -14.85 0.33 5.99
C ASP A 119 -14.81 1.68 6.73
N ARG A 120 -14.99 2.77 5.98
CA ARG A 120 -14.93 4.12 6.55
C ARG A 120 -16.24 4.54 7.19
N ASP A 121 -17.35 4.01 6.69
CA ASP A 121 -18.69 4.40 7.12
C ASP A 121 -19.01 3.73 8.45
N HIS A 122 -18.53 2.50 8.63
CA HIS A 122 -18.66 1.74 9.87
C HIS A 122 -17.41 1.79 10.76
N GLY A 123 -16.31 2.36 10.26
CA GLY A 123 -15.08 2.57 11.03
C GLY A 123 -14.35 1.28 11.40
N THR A 124 -14.35 0.28 10.52
CA THR A 124 -13.71 -1.02 10.77
C THR A 124 -12.60 -1.33 9.78
N VAL A 125 -11.61 -2.10 10.25
CA VAL A 125 -10.50 -2.62 9.46
C VAL A 125 -10.52 -4.14 9.57
N VAL A 126 -10.66 -4.79 8.42
CA VAL A 126 -10.58 -6.24 8.31
C VAL A 126 -9.16 -6.61 7.89
N THR A 127 -8.46 -7.34 8.77
CA THR A 127 -7.11 -7.86 8.51
C THR A 127 -7.14 -9.37 8.44
N HIS A 128 -6.39 -9.95 7.51
CA HIS A 128 -6.13 -11.39 7.48
C HIS A 128 -4.70 -11.65 7.93
N GLY A 129 -4.55 -12.46 8.98
CA GLY A 129 -3.26 -12.93 9.47
C GLY A 129 -2.91 -14.29 8.90
N LEU A 130 -1.67 -14.50 8.47
CA LEU A 130 -1.15 -15.80 7.99
C LEU A 130 -1.05 -16.86 9.10
N GLU A 131 -0.95 -16.42 10.36
CA GLU A 131 -0.89 -17.27 11.55
C GLU A 131 -1.83 -16.72 12.64
N GLU A 132 -2.38 -17.60 13.48
CA GLU A 132 -2.95 -17.18 14.76
C GLU A 132 -1.82 -16.56 15.59
N ALA A 133 -1.83 -15.23 15.75
CA ALA A 133 -1.03 -14.60 16.79
C ALA A 133 -1.46 -15.21 18.14
N ARG A 134 -0.60 -16.09 18.67
CA ARG A 134 -0.67 -16.65 20.01
C ARG A 134 -0.30 -15.59 21.05
#